data_AF-A0AAN1NRX5-F1
#
_entry.id   AF-A0AAN1NRX5-F1
#
_cell.length_a   1.000
_cell.length_b   1.000
_cell.length_c   1.000
_cell.angle_alpha   90.00
_cell.angle_beta   90.00
_cell.angle_gamma   90.00
#
_symmetry.space_group_name_H-M   'P 1'
#
loop_
_entity.id
_entity.type
_entity.pdbx_description
1 polymer ?
#
loop_
_entity_poly.entity_id
_entity_poly.type
_entity_poly.pdbx_seq_one_letter_code
_entity_poly.pdbx_strand_id
1 'polypeptide(L)'
;MALYYYVNKQSGYNDNHVVHAAGCPHLPDMDNRLFLGSFYHVNAAILQAKKYYAGAIGCENCCPLNHSDPQASQLSVALKHTPPSR
;
A
#
# COMPACT_ATOMS: atom_id res chain seq x y z
N MET A 1 0.63 -9.41 -4.66
CA MET A 1 1.70 -8.55 -5.23
C MET A 1 1.90 -7.33 -4.33
N ALA A 2 3.13 -6.89 -4.05
CA ALA A 2 3.35 -5.58 -3.41
C ALA A 2 3.09 -4.45 -4.41
N LEU A 3 2.35 -3.42 -4.01
CA LEU A 3 2.07 -2.23 -4.81
C LEU A 3 2.94 -1.08 -4.31
N TYR A 4 3.38 -0.22 -5.22
CA TYR A 4 4.09 1.01 -4.86
C TYR A 4 3.09 2.09 -4.47
N TYR A 5 3.31 2.74 -3.34
CA TYR A 5 2.43 3.80 -2.84
C TYR A 5 3.15 5.14 -2.81
N TYR A 6 2.38 6.18 -3.13
CA TYR A 6 2.83 7.56 -3.20
C TYR A 6 1.81 8.43 -2.48
N VAL A 7 2.27 9.36 -1.63
CA VAL A 7 1.42 10.36 -1.01
C VAL A 7 1.49 11.66 -1.79
N ASN A 8 0.36 12.30 -2.01
CA ASN A 8 0.33 13.64 -2.58
C ASN A 8 0.92 14.63 -1.57
N LYS A 9 1.98 15.34 -1.95
CA LYS A 9 2.59 16.41 -1.15
C LYS A 9 1.72 17.66 -1.16
N GLN A 10 0.93 17.84 -2.21
CA GLN A 10 -0.07 18.89 -2.29
C GLN A 10 -1.21 18.53 -1.34
N SER A 11 -1.36 19.31 -0.27
CA SER A 11 -2.51 19.21 0.62
C SER A 11 -3.77 19.53 -0.19
N GLY A 12 -4.75 18.62 -0.12
CA GLY A 12 -6.08 18.86 -0.65
C GLY A 12 -6.89 19.80 0.25
N TYR A 13 -8.21 19.69 0.19
CA TYR A 13 -9.10 20.43 1.07
C TYR A 13 -8.84 20.05 2.54
N ASN A 14 -8.54 21.03 3.41
CA ASN A 14 -8.22 20.86 4.84
C ASN A 14 -6.92 20.09 5.15
N ASP A 15 -5.83 20.33 4.41
CA ASP A 15 -4.51 19.75 4.73
C ASP A 15 -4.47 18.21 4.71
N ASN A 16 -5.41 17.61 3.98
CA ASN A 16 -5.49 16.17 3.81
C ASN A 16 -4.57 15.72 2.67
N HIS A 17 -3.78 14.69 2.95
CA HIS A 17 -2.81 14.14 2.00
C HIS A 17 -3.28 12.78 1.50
N VAL A 18 -3.59 12.69 0.21
CA VAL A 18 -4.14 11.44 -0.36
C VAL A 18 -3.02 10.51 -0.82
N VAL A 19 -3.11 9.24 -0.40
CA VAL A 19 -2.19 8.16 -0.78
C VAL A 19 -2.76 7.41 -1.98
N HIS A 20 -1.95 7.30 -3.03
CA HIS A 20 -2.29 6.67 -4.30
C HIS A 20 -1.33 5.51 -4.60
N ALA A 21 -1.82 4.47 -5.27
CA ALA A 21 -0.99 3.38 -5.77
C ALA A 21 -0.36 3.72 -7.15
N ALA A 22 0.74 3.05 -7.49
CA ALA A 22 1.33 3.08 -8.84
C ALA A 22 0.27 2.64 -9.86
N GLY A 23 -0.07 3.52 -10.80
CA GLY A 23 -1.08 3.27 -11.84
C GLY A 23 -2.44 3.91 -11.57
N CYS A 24 -2.59 4.69 -10.50
CA CYS A 24 -3.81 5.46 -10.26
C CYS A 24 -4.05 6.51 -11.37
N PRO A 25 -5.26 6.64 -11.95
CA PRO A 25 -5.56 7.67 -12.94
C PRO A 25 -5.54 9.09 -12.35
N HIS A 26 -5.73 9.22 -11.04
CA HIS A 26 -5.66 10.48 -10.29
C HIS A 26 -4.30 10.68 -9.61
N LEU A 27 -3.25 10.04 -10.10
CA LEU A 27 -1.92 10.16 -9.51
C LEU A 27 -1.36 11.56 -9.81
N PRO A 28 -0.97 12.34 -8.78
CA PRO A 28 -0.34 13.65 -8.99
C PRO A 28 1.03 13.52 -9.67
N ASP A 29 1.52 14.64 -10.21
CA ASP A 29 2.81 14.73 -10.87
C ASP A 29 3.98 14.27 -9.96
N MET A 30 5.10 13.86 -10.56
CA MET A 30 6.29 13.39 -9.85
C MET A 30 6.79 14.42 -8.82
N ASP A 31 6.68 15.71 -9.12
CA ASP A 31 7.11 16.78 -8.21
C ASP A 31 6.17 16.95 -7.00
N ASN A 32 4.89 16.63 -7.20
CA ASN A 32 3.83 16.77 -6.19
C ASN A 32 3.54 15.46 -5.45
N ARG A 33 4.35 14.42 -5.61
CA ARG A 33 4.16 13.13 -4.92
C ARG A 33 5.44 12.70 -4.20
N LEU A 34 5.25 12.15 -3.01
CA LEU A 34 6.32 11.56 -2.22
C LEU A 34 6.18 10.04 -2.25
N PHE A 35 7.27 9.36 -2.58
CA PHE A 35 7.32 7.91 -2.53
C PHE A 35 7.36 7.40 -1.10
N LEU A 36 6.40 6.55 -0.72
CA LEU A 36 6.32 5.96 0.62
C LEU A 36 7.03 4.61 0.71
N GLY A 37 7.05 3.86 -0.39
CA GLY A 37 7.55 2.49 -0.45
C GLY A 37 6.58 1.52 -1.13
N SER A 38 6.98 0.25 -1.17
CA SER A 38 6.15 -0.86 -1.63
C SER A 38 5.44 -1.53 -0.44
N PHE A 39 4.11 -1.58 -0.46
CA PHE A 39 3.32 -2.21 0.59
C PHE A 39 2.40 -3.27 -0.01
N TYR A 40 2.05 -4.27 0.80
CA TYR A 40 1.04 -5.27 0.43
C TYR A 40 -0.38 -4.82 0.77
N HIS A 41 -0.50 -3.88 1.72
CA HIS A 41 -1.77 -3.37 2.20
C HIS A 41 -1.78 -1.85 2.16
N VAL A 42 -2.89 -1.29 1.66
CA VAL A 42 -3.11 0.17 1.69
C VAL A 42 -2.99 0.73 3.10
N ASN A 43 -3.45 -0.01 4.11
CA ASN A 43 -3.42 0.47 5.49
C ASN A 43 -1.98 0.69 6.00
N ALA A 44 -1.03 -0.15 5.57
CA ALA A 44 0.39 0.03 5.90
C ALA A 44 0.98 1.26 5.19
N ALA A 45 0.58 1.52 3.94
CA ALA A 45 0.98 2.71 3.20
C ALA A 45 0.43 4.00 3.84
N ILE A 46 -0.84 4.01 4.25
CA ILE A 46 -1.46 5.14 4.96
C ILE A 46 -0.75 5.37 6.29
N LEU A 47 -0.44 4.31 7.06
CA LEU A 47 0.25 4.46 8.33
C LEU A 47 1.64 5.07 8.15
N GLN A 48 2.38 4.67 7.10
CA GLN A 48 3.65 5.30 6.78
C GLN A 48 3.46 6.78 6.39
N ALA A 49 2.45 7.08 5.56
CA ALA A 49 2.14 8.45 5.17
C ALA A 49 1.76 9.31 6.37
N LYS A 50 1.06 8.74 7.35
CA LYS A 50 0.68 9.41 8.61
C LYS A 50 1.86 9.86 9.47
N LYS A 51 3.03 9.22 9.31
CA LYS A 51 4.26 9.68 9.98
C LYS A 51 4.79 10.98 9.41
N TYR A 52 4.52 11.25 8.13
CA TYR A 52 4.89 12.49 7.46
C TYR A 52 3.78 13.54 7.54
N TYR A 53 2.54 13.10 7.35
CA TYR A 53 1.35 13.94 7.27
C TYR A 53 0.23 13.34 8.12
N ALA A 54 -0.07 13.94 9.28
CA ALA A 54 -1.10 13.41 10.18
C ALA A 54 -2.48 13.25 9.51
N GLY A 55 -2.80 14.14 8.54
CA GLY A 55 -4.00 14.10 7.70
C GLY A 55 -3.91 13.15 6.49
N ALA A 56 -3.00 12.17 6.48
CA ALA A 56 -2.89 11.24 5.35
C ALA A 56 -4.07 10.25 5.30
N ILE A 57 -4.70 10.16 4.13
CA ILE A 57 -5.85 9.29 3.82
C ILE A 57 -5.59 8.47 2.55
N GLY A 58 -6.23 7.31 2.42
CA GLY A 58 -6.10 6.47 1.22
C GLY A 58 -7.06 6.90 0.10
N CYS A 59 -6.60 6.85 -1.16
CA CYS A 59 -7.48 7.04 -2.31
C CYS A 59 -8.44 5.85 -2.45
N GLU A 60 -9.73 6.10 -2.35
CA GLU A 60 -10.80 5.10 -2.51
C GLU A 60 -10.85 4.45 -3.90
N ASN A 61 -10.41 5.17 -4.94
CA ASN A 61 -10.45 4.71 -6.32
C ASN A 61 -9.30 3.75 -6.67
N CYS A 62 -8.12 4.01 -6.11
CA CYS A 62 -6.87 3.30 -6.46
C CYS A 62 -6.44 2.32 -5.38
N CYS A 63 -7.02 2.46 -4.18
CA CYS A 63 -6.90 1.51 -3.09
C CYS A 63 -8.29 0.99 -2.73
N PRO A 64 -9.01 0.32 -3.64
CA PRO A 64 -10.23 -0.34 -3.25
C PRO A 64 -9.85 -1.37 -2.18
N LEU A 65 -10.50 -1.29 -1.02
CA LEU A 65 -10.39 -2.27 0.07
C LEU A 65 -11.03 -3.61 -0.33
N ASN A 66 -11.02 -3.97 -1.63
CA ASN A 66 -11.57 -5.22 -2.10
C ASN A 66 -10.52 -6.31 -1.95
N HIS A 67 -10.80 -7.22 -1.02
CA HIS A 67 -10.20 -8.53 -0.91
C HIS A 67 -10.37 -9.34 -2.20
N SER A 68 -9.57 -9.07 -3.22
CA SER A 68 -9.39 -10.00 -4.32
C SER A 68 -7.91 -10.22 -4.53
N ASP A 69 -7.32 -10.80 -3.50
CA ASP A 69 -6.11 -11.59 -3.67
C ASP A 69 -6.53 -13.05 -3.90
N PRO A 70 -6.48 -13.57 -5.14
CA PRO A 70 -6.57 -15.01 -5.39
C PRO A 70 -5.26 -15.77 -5.06
N GLN A 71 -4.30 -15.20 -4.31
CA GLN A 71 -2.98 -15.79 -4.09
C GLN A 71 -2.50 -15.86 -2.62
N ALA A 72 -3.40 -15.76 -1.64
CA ALA A 72 -3.13 -16.05 -0.23
C ALA A 72 -3.11 -17.57 0.05
N SER A 73 -3.01 -18.38 -1.01
CA SER A 73 -2.91 -19.84 -0.95
C SER A 73 -1.55 -20.40 -1.39
N GLN A 74 -0.51 -19.58 -1.61
CA GLN A 74 0.81 -20.11 -2.03
C GLN A 74 2.00 -19.82 -1.10
N LEU A 75 1.78 -19.27 0.10
CA LEU A 75 2.79 -19.29 1.16
C LEU A 75 2.52 -20.43 2.16
N SER A 76 2.38 -21.63 1.64
CA SER A 76 2.42 -22.89 2.41
C SER A 76 3.30 -23.93 1.72
N VAL A 77 4.42 -23.50 1.12
CA VAL A 77 5.46 -24.43 0.68
C VAL A 77 6.50 -24.59 1.79
N ALA A 78 6.30 -25.70 2.50
CA ALA A 78 7.32 -26.60 3.05
C ALA A 78 8.33 -26.05 4.09
N LEU A 79 7.99 -26.24 5.36
CA LEU A 79 8.95 -26.80 6.34
C LEU A 79 8.23 -27.82 7.24
N LYS A 80 7.88 -28.98 6.68
CA LYS A 80 7.61 -30.20 7.46
C LYS A 80 8.28 -31.39 6.79
N HIS A 81 9.58 -31.57 7.06
CA HIS A 81 10.25 -32.85 6.90
C HIS A 81 11.13 -33.07 8.13
N THR A 82 10.49 -33.43 9.24
CA THR A 82 11.16 -34.21 10.28
C THR A 82 11.22 -35.65 9.76
N PRO A 83 12.40 -36.25 9.52
CA PRO A 83 12.46 -37.69 9.30
C PRO A 83 12.26 -38.38 10.66
N PRO A 84 11.35 -39.36 10.78
CA PRO A 84 11.40 -40.29 11.90
C PRO A 84 12.57 -41.25 11.65
N SER A 85 13.65 -41.13 12.42
CA SER A 85 14.67 -42.18 12.45
C SER A 85 14.52 -42.99 13.73
N ARG A 86 14.22 -44.28 13.48
CA ARG A 86 14.19 -45.40 14.40
C ARG A 86 15.53 -45.62 15.09
#